data_AF-A0A2N2LQS2-F1
#
_entry.id   AF-A0A2N2LQS2-F1
#
_cell.length_a   1.000
_cell.length_b   1.000
_cell.length_c   1.000
_cell.angle_alpha   90.00
_cell.angle_beta   90.00
_cell.angle_gamma   90.00
#
_symmetry.space_group_name_H-M   'P 1'
#
loop_
_entity.id
_entity.type
_entity.pdbx_description
1 polymer ?
#
loop_
_entity_poly.entity_id
_entity_poly.type
_entity_poly.pdbx_seq_one_letter_code
_entity_poly.pdbx_strand_id
1 'polypeptide(L)' 'MEESTIKTIGVMTSGGDSPGMNPFIRAVVRTCAAHGIKTLGIEGGFEGLIHGKFHEMGVRDVSGILQRGG' A
#
# COMPACT_ATOMS: atom_id res chain seq x y z
N MET A 1 23.27 1.03 -6.43
CA MET A 1 21.98 1.74 -6.32
C MET A 1 22.09 2.58 -5.07
N GLU A 2 21.88 3.89 -5.18
CA GLU A 2 21.92 4.81 -4.05
C GLU A 2 20.86 4.39 -3.03
N GLU A 3 21.22 4.33 -1.74
CA GLU A 3 20.28 3.95 -0.70
C GLU A 3 19.21 5.05 -0.58
N SER A 4 17.95 4.70 -0.78
CA SER A 4 16.84 5.62 -0.52
C SER A 4 16.90 6.08 0.94
N THR A 5 16.81 7.39 1.16
CA THR A 5 16.66 8.00 2.49
C THR A 5 15.32 7.63 3.11
N ILE A 6 14.31 7.35 2.28
CA ILE A 6 13.01 6.82 2.70
C ILE A 6 13.11 5.31 2.80
N LYS A 7 12.94 4.77 4.01
CA LYS A 7 12.97 3.33 4.30
C LYS A 7 11.59 2.69 4.39
N THR A 8 10.55 3.48 4.69
CA THR A 8 9.18 2.98 4.88
C THR A 8 8.16 3.95 4.29
N ILE A 9 7.15 3.42 3.60
CA ILE A 9 6.00 4.16 3.07
C ILE A 9 4.71 3.53 3.62
N GLY A 10 3.84 4.36 4.21
CA GLY A 10 2.47 4.00 4.55
C GLY A 10 1.52 4.25 3.39
N VAL A 11 0.64 3.30 3.08
CA VAL A 11 -0.42 3.45 2.07
C VAL A 11 -1.78 3.25 2.70
N MET A 12 -2.72 4.15 2.38
CA MET A 12 -4.11 4.06 2.83
C MET A 12 -5.02 4.57 1.74
N THR A 13 -6.25 4.10 1.75
CA THR A 13 -7.35 4.68 0.98
C THR A 13 -8.35 5.29 1.96
N SER A 14 -8.83 6.49 1.67
CA SER A 14 -9.86 7.17 2.46
C SER A 14 -11.00 7.59 1.56
N GLY A 15 -12.20 7.73 2.14
CA GLY A 15 -13.42 7.96 1.37
C GLY A 15 -14.09 6.65 0.96
N GLY A 16 -14.94 6.72 -0.06
CA GLY A 16 -15.64 5.54 -0.61
C GLY A 16 -14.83 4.84 -1.69
N ASP A 17 -15.12 3.55 -1.89
CA ASP A 17 -14.46 2.68 -2.87
C ASP A 17 -14.65 3.18 -4.31
N SER A 18 -13.58 3.10 -5.11
CA SER A 18 -13.52 3.56 -6.50
C SER A 18 -12.56 2.68 -7.31
N PRO A 19 -12.91 2.28 -8.56
CA PRO A 19 -12.20 1.26 -9.36
C PRO A 19 -10.69 1.48 -9.64
N GLY A 20 -10.08 2.56 -9.17
CA GLY A 20 -8.65 2.83 -9.25
C GLY A 20 -7.85 2.48 -7.98
N MET A 21 -8.48 2.15 -6.85
CA MET A 21 -7.76 2.01 -5.58
C MET A 21 -6.86 0.77 -5.55
N ASN A 22 -7.36 -0.40 -5.99
CA ASN A 22 -6.54 -1.61 -6.07
C ASN A 22 -5.34 -1.48 -7.03
N PRO A 23 -5.50 -0.93 -8.25
CA PRO A 23 -4.36 -0.58 -9.11
C PRO A 23 -3.34 0.36 -8.43
N PHE A 24 -3.81 1.38 -7.70
CA PHE A 24 -2.95 2.29 -6.96
C PHE A 24 -2.13 1.58 -5.86
N ILE A 25 -2.79 0.82 -4.99
CA ILE A 25 -2.12 0.05 -3.91
C ILE A 25 -1.07 -0.88 -4.52
N ARG A 26 -1.42 -1.61 -5.59
CA ARG A 26 -0.48 -2.49 -6.28
C ARG A 26 0.73 -1.74 -6.84
N ALA A 27 0.52 -0.58 -7.46
CA ALA A 27 1.60 0.22 -8.04
C ALA A 27 2.58 0.67 -6.94
N VAL A 28 2.06 1.18 -5.82
CA VAL A 28 2.89 1.62 -4.67
C VAL A 28 3.70 0.45 -4.10
N VAL A 29 3.05 -0.66 -3.75
CA VAL A 29 3.72 -1.83 -3.13
C VAL A 29 4.81 -2.40 -4.04
N ARG A 30 4.53 -2.57 -5.34
CA ARG A 30 5.53 -3.10 -6.28
C ARG A 30 6.70 -2.14 -6.51
N THR A 31 6.45 -0.84 -6.52
CA THR A 31 7.50 0.18 -6.64
C THR A 31 8.38 0.17 -5.40
N CYS A 32 7.78 0.18 -4.21
CA CYS A 32 8.52 0.11 -2.95
C CYS A 32 9.40 -1.14 -2.89
N ALA A 33 8.85 -2.31 -3.24
CA ALA A 33 9.62 -3.56 -3.28
C ALA A 33 10.80 -3.50 -4.27
N ALA A 34 10.63 -2.87 -5.43
CA ALA A 34 11.72 -2.70 -6.42
C ALA A 34 12.84 -1.77 -5.92
N HIS A 35 12.51 -0.85 -5.01
CA HIS A 35 13.45 0.10 -4.41
C HIS A 35 13.95 -0.32 -3.01
N GLY A 36 13.58 -1.51 -2.52
CA GLY A 36 13.94 -1.96 -1.16
C GLY A 36 13.30 -1.14 -0.03
N ILE A 37 12.17 -0.49 -0.31
CA ILE A 37 11.40 0.30 0.65
C ILE A 37 10.31 -0.59 1.26
N LYS A 38 10.17 -0.58 2.59
CA LYS A 38 9.10 -1.28 3.30
C LYS A 38 7.77 -0.59 3.06
N THR A 39 6.71 -1.36 2.77
CA THR A 39 5.35 -0.82 2.65
C THR A 39 4.48 -1.25 3.82
N LEU A 40 3.78 -0.31 4.42
CA LEU A 40 2.76 -0.54 5.44
C LEU A 40 1.39 -0.15 4.88
N GLY A 41 0.47 -1.10 4.76
CA GLY A 41 -0.92 -0.81 4.47
C GLY A 41 -1.66 -0.41 5.75
N ILE A 42 -2.54 0.58 5.65
CA ILE A 42 -3.33 1.10 6.77
C ILE A 42 -4.80 0.79 6.49
N GLU A 43 -5.43 0.00 7.36
CA GLU A 43 -6.78 -0.51 7.14
C GLU A 43 -7.88 0.44 7.63
N GLY A 44 -8.86 0.78 6.79
CA GLY A 44 -9.97 1.65 7.20
C GLY A 44 -9.61 3.15 7.22
N GLY A 45 -8.65 3.56 6.40
CA GLY A 45 -8.26 4.97 6.23
C GLY A 45 -7.76 5.60 7.53
N PHE A 46 -8.28 6.78 7.86
CA PHE A 46 -7.86 7.53 9.05
C PHE A 46 -8.16 6.81 10.37
N GLU A 47 -9.26 6.05 10.44
CA GLU A 47 -9.61 5.27 11.63
C GLU A 47 -8.52 4.23 11.92
N GLY A 48 -8.06 3.53 10.87
CA GLY A 48 -6.92 2.62 10.96
C GLY A 48 -5.65 3.30 11.40
N LEU A 49 -5.38 4.48 10.86
CA LEU A 49 -4.19 5.25 11.19
C LEU A 49 -4.17 5.62 12.68
N ILE A 50 -5.29 6.10 13.21
CA ILE A 50 -5.44 6.49 14.62
C ILE A 50 -5.27 5.28 15.54
N HIS A 51 -5.82 4.13 15.16
CA HIS A 51 -5.80 2.91 15.97
C HIS A 51 -4.58 2.01 15.71
N GLY A 52 -3.65 2.41 14.85
CA GLY A 52 -2.45 1.64 14.56
C GLY A 52 -2.70 0.33 13.80
N LYS A 53 -3.75 0.27 12.97
CA LYS A 53 -4.09 -0.89 12.13
C LYS A 53 -3.19 -0.96 10.90
N PHE A 54 -1.93 -1.31 11.14
CA PHE A 54 -0.90 -1.42 10.12
C PHE A 54 -0.62 -2.88 9.77
N HIS A 55 -0.51 -3.17 8.47
CA HIS A 55 -0.06 -4.47 7.96
C HIS A 55 1.11 -4.27 7.00
N GLU A 56 2.16 -5.09 7.14
CA GLU A 56 3.26 -5.06 6.18
C GLU A 56 2.82 -5.68 4.85
N MET A 57 3.08 -4.98 3.75
CA MET A 57 2.69 -5.41 2.42
C MET A 57 3.90 -5.79 1.58
N GLY A 58 3.82 -6.96 0.95
CA GLY A 58 4.75 -7.44 -0.05
C GLY A 58 4.12 -7.67 -1.42
N VAL A 59 4.94 -8.06 -2.39
CA VAL A 59 4.52 -8.26 -3.79
C VAL A 59 3.40 -9.30 -3.93
N ARG A 60 3.36 -10.28 -3.01
CA ARG A 60 2.35 -11.36 -3.02
C ARG A 60 0.97 -10.86 -2.59
N ASP A 61 0.91 -9.89 -1.67
CA ASP A 61 -0.34 -9.35 -1.13
C ASP A 61 -1.13 -8.56 -2.19
N VAL A 62 -0.44 -8.04 -3.19
CA VAL A 62 -1.04 -7.30 -4.31
C VAL A 62 -1.13 -8.11 -5.61
N SER A 63 -1.02 -9.43 -5.53
CA SER A 63 -1.21 -10.33 -6.67
C SER A 63 -2.70 -10.53 -6.97
N GLY A 64 -3.08 -10.44 -8.24
CA GLY A 64 -4.47 -10.70 -8.67
C GLY A 64 -5.52 -9.64 -8.29
N ILE A 65 -5.12 -8.53 -7.64
CA ILE A 65 -6.08 -7.51 -7.19
C ILE A 65 -6.48 -6.49 -8.27
N LEU A 66 -5.79 -6.45 -9.42
CA LEU A 66 -6.07 -5.49 -10.50
C LEU A 66 -7.50 -5.58 -11.04
N GLN A 67 -8.06 -6.79 -11.04
CA GLN A 67 -9.40 -7.05 -11.58
C GLN A 67 -10.50 -6.88 -10.52
N ARG A 68 -10.12 -6.60 -9.27
CA ARG A 68 -11.06 -6.43 -8.16
C ARG A 68 -11.48 -4.97 -8.09
N GLY A 69 -12.79 -4.74 -8.00
CA GLY A 69 -13.33 -3.43 -7.61
C GLY A 69 -12.92 -3.07 -6.18
N GLY A 70 -13.14 -1.82 -5.82
CA GLY A 70 -12.54 -1.22 -4.62
C GLY A 70 -11.75 0.00 -5.01
#